data_AF-A0A9J6FDD3-F1
#
_entry.id   AF-A0A9J6FDD3-F1
#
_cell.length_a   1.000
_cell.length_b   1.000
_cell.length_c   1.000
_cell.angle_alpha   90.00
_cell.angle_beta   90.00
_cell.angle_gamma   90.00
#
_symmetry.space_group_name_H-M   'P 1'
#
loop_
_entity.id
_entity.type
_entity.pdbx_description
1 polymer ?
#
loop_
_entity_poly.entity_id
_entity_poly.type
_entity_poly.pdbx_seq_one_letter_code
_entity_poly.pdbx_strand_id
1 'polypeptide(L)'
;MPLQWPLPPNATARLQPFDTGIIQNFKLNYRRPVIGSLLILICQEMNLKIYLWMAVQMIKGGWTDVTRETRQKCFKKAGFASPWVSPASVEDVVNHDAREDARQAWKEAVEAGLVSDADNLIDFFDADIAVWVT
;
A
#
# COMPACT_ATOMS: atom_id res chain seq x y z
N MET A 1 4.70 37.91 4.24
CA MET A 1 3.46 37.21 4.65
C MET A 1 3.86 35.81 5.10
N PRO A 2 3.56 35.39 6.34
CA PRO A 2 3.81 34.00 6.71
C PRO A 2 2.82 33.11 5.94
N LEU A 3 3.33 32.03 5.34
CA LEU A 3 2.51 30.99 4.71
C LEU A 3 1.69 30.32 5.81
N GLN A 4 0.42 30.70 5.95
CA GLN A 4 -0.52 30.07 6.87
C GLN A 4 -0.72 28.62 6.39
N TRP A 5 -0.20 27.66 7.14
CA TRP A 5 -0.39 26.24 6.85
C TRP A 5 -1.90 25.91 6.92
N PRO A 6 -2.49 25.31 5.86
CA PRO A 6 -3.94 25.17 5.74
C PRO A 6 -4.55 24.03 6.58
N LEU A 7 -3.74 23.20 7.25
CA LEU A 7 -4.25 22.10 8.08
C LEU A 7 -4.18 22.46 9.57
N PRO A 8 -5.16 22.04 10.38
CA PRO A 8 -5.08 22.20 11.83
C PRO A 8 -3.82 21.49 12.37
N PRO A 9 -3.20 22.01 13.43
CA PRO A 9 -2.14 21.27 14.13
C PRO A 9 -2.68 19.90 14.57
N ASN A 10 -1.88 18.85 14.38
CA ASN A 10 -2.19 17.43 14.69
C ASN A 10 -3.31 16.78 13.84
N ALA A 11 -3.68 17.36 12.69
CA ALA A 11 -4.71 16.83 11.79
C ALA A 11 -4.22 15.80 10.77
N THR A 12 -2.96 15.37 10.83
CA THR A 12 -2.30 14.54 9.80
C THR A 12 -3.07 13.25 9.53
N ALA A 13 -3.37 12.46 10.56
CA ALA A 13 -3.93 11.11 10.40
C ALA A 13 -5.31 11.03 9.72
N ARG A 14 -6.22 11.98 9.98
CA ARG A 14 -7.63 11.90 9.55
C ARG A 14 -7.97 12.77 8.35
N LEU A 15 -7.23 13.87 8.16
CA LEU A 15 -7.54 14.87 7.14
C LEU A 15 -6.55 14.85 5.97
N GLN A 16 -5.40 14.17 6.08
CA GLN A 16 -4.50 14.05 4.94
C GLN A 16 -4.94 12.93 3.99
N PRO A 17 -5.11 13.21 2.68
CA PRO A 17 -5.45 12.20 1.68
C PRO A 17 -4.43 11.06 1.63
N PHE A 18 -3.18 11.34 1.98
CA PHE A 18 -2.09 10.39 1.95
C PHE A 18 -2.27 9.29 3.01
N ASP A 19 -2.63 9.70 4.23
CA ASP A 19 -2.91 8.82 5.38
C ASP A 19 -4.28 8.13 5.27
N THR A 20 -5.19 8.67 4.44
CA THR A 20 -6.54 8.13 4.23
C THR A 20 -6.57 6.84 3.38
N GLY A 21 -5.44 6.44 2.79
CA GLY A 21 -5.29 5.16 2.09
C GLY A 21 -4.30 5.13 0.93
N ILE A 22 -3.78 6.28 0.48
CA ILE A 22 -2.79 6.32 -0.62
C ILE A 22 -1.49 5.63 -0.20
N ILE A 23 -0.99 5.90 1.02
CA ILE A 23 0.21 5.22 1.55
C ILE A 23 -0.04 3.71 1.66
N GLN A 24 -1.20 3.32 2.18
CA GLN A 24 -1.52 1.90 2.35
C GLN A 24 -1.55 1.19 1.00
N ASN A 25 -2.21 1.78 -0.02
CA ASN A 25 -2.25 1.22 -1.37
C ASN A 25 -0.85 1.15 -2.00
N PHE A 26 -0.06 2.21 -1.86
CA PHE A 26 1.32 2.25 -2.33
C PHE A 26 2.20 1.17 -1.68
N LYS A 27 2.10 0.99 -0.36
CA LYS A 27 2.85 -0.05 0.36
C LYS A 27 2.48 -1.45 -0.12
N LEU A 28 1.20 -1.73 -0.35
CA LEU A 28 0.75 -3.01 -0.92
C LEU A 28 1.37 -3.27 -2.29
N ASN A 29 1.28 -2.27 -3.19
CA ASN A 29 1.80 -2.39 -4.55
C ASN A 29 3.33 -2.50 -4.58
N TYR A 30 4.04 -1.90 -3.61
CA TYR A 30 5.48 -2.05 -3.44
C TYR A 30 5.88 -3.43 -2.88
N ARG A 31 5.15 -3.95 -1.89
CA ARG A 31 5.48 -5.22 -1.22
C ARG A 31 5.25 -6.44 -2.11
N ARG A 32 4.30 -6.39 -3.05
CA ARG A 32 4.04 -7.48 -4.00
C ARG A 32 5.27 -7.89 -4.84
N PRO A 33 5.94 -6.98 -5.59
CA PRO A 33 7.14 -7.33 -6.36
C PRO A 33 8.34 -7.67 -5.47
N VAL A 34 8.40 -7.16 -4.23
CA VAL A 34 9.43 -7.56 -3.26
C VAL A 34 9.31 -9.05 -2.94
N ILE A 35 8.12 -9.52 -2.57
CA ILE A 35 7.86 -10.95 -2.29
C ILE A 35 8.13 -11.80 -3.54
N GLY A 36 7.61 -11.39 -4.71
CA GLY A 36 7.84 -12.11 -5.96
C GLY A 36 9.33 -12.22 -6.31
N SER A 37 10.12 -11.18 -6.04
CA SER A 37 11.57 -11.23 -6.24
C SER A 37 12.24 -12.19 -5.27
N LEU A 38 11.86 -12.16 -3.98
CA LEU A 38 12.37 -13.10 -2.99
C LEU A 38 12.12 -14.55 -3.43
N LEU A 39 10.89 -14.88 -3.86
CA LEU A 39 10.52 -16.21 -4.35
C LEU A 39 11.42 -16.67 -5.51
N ILE A 40 11.66 -15.82 -6.50
CA ILE A 40 12.54 -16.13 -7.64
C ILE A 40 13.97 -16.41 -7.16
N LEU A 41 14.51 -15.59 -6.25
CA LEU A 41 15.86 -15.77 -5.74
C LEU A 41 16.03 -17.12 -5.04
N ILE A 42 14.99 -17.63 -4.39
CA ILE A 42 15.02 -18.92 -3.70
C ILE A 42 14.92 -20.08 -4.67
N CYS A 43 14.02 -20.00 -5.64
CA CYS A 43 13.93 -21.01 -6.70
C CYS A 43 15.26 -21.17 -7.48
N GLN A 44 16.08 -20.12 -7.50
CA GLN A 44 17.39 -20.09 -8.15
C GLN A 44 18.57 -20.35 -7.19
N GLU A 45 18.32 -20.64 -5.91
CA GLU A 45 19.34 -20.80 -4.85
C GLU A 45 20.33 -19.61 -4.78
N MET A 46 19.87 -18.42 -5.12
CA MET A 46 20.66 -17.20 -5.13
C MET A 46 20.63 -16.49 -3.77
N ASN A 47 21.62 -15.62 -3.54
CA ASN A 47 21.69 -14.84 -2.32
C ASN A 47 20.55 -13.82 -2.26
N LEU A 48 19.73 -13.88 -1.20
CA LEU A 48 18.58 -12.99 -0.89
C LEU A 48 18.98 -11.51 -0.70
N LYS A 49 19.40 -10.86 -1.79
CA LYS A 49 19.82 -9.46 -1.80
C LYS A 49 18.97 -8.67 -2.78
N ILE A 50 18.23 -7.71 -2.24
CA ILE A 50 17.58 -6.66 -3.03
C ILE A 50 18.57 -5.52 -3.20
N TYR A 51 18.96 -5.23 -4.44
CA TYR A 51 19.82 -4.09 -4.75
C TYR A 51 19.06 -2.78 -4.76
N LEU A 52 19.76 -1.66 -4.52
CA LEU A 52 19.17 -0.32 -4.49
C LEU A 52 18.39 0.01 -5.78
N TRP A 53 18.95 -0.28 -6.95
CA TRP A 53 18.28 -0.01 -8.23
C TRP A 53 16.96 -0.78 -8.37
N MET A 54 16.90 -1.99 -7.81
CA MET A 54 15.73 -2.86 -7.82
C MET A 54 14.67 -2.30 -6.87
N ALA A 55 15.07 -1.83 -5.68
CA ALA A 55 14.19 -1.13 -4.76
C ALA A 55 13.60 0.15 -5.38
N VAL A 56 14.41 0.94 -6.11
CA VAL A 56 13.94 2.15 -6.82
C VAL A 56 12.93 1.79 -7.92
N GLN A 57 13.16 0.71 -8.68
CA GLN A 57 12.19 0.21 -9.66
C GLN A 57 10.88 -0.25 -9.01
N MET A 58 10.95 -0.98 -7.89
CA MET A 58 9.77 -1.41 -7.14
C MET A 58 8.98 -0.23 -6.58
N ILE A 59 9.66 0.82 -6.09
CA ILE A 59 9.02 2.07 -5.64
C ILE A 59 8.30 2.75 -6.81
N LYS A 60 8.98 2.87 -7.96
CA LYS A 60 8.40 3.45 -9.16
C LYS A 60 7.15 2.68 -9.60
N GLY A 61 7.24 1.35 -9.69
CA GLY A 61 6.14 0.46 -10.05
C GLY A 61 4.98 0.56 -9.05
N GLY A 62 5.28 0.49 -7.76
CA GLY A 62 4.28 0.62 -6.71
C GLY A 62 3.51 1.94 -6.78
N TRP A 63 4.17 3.04 -7.17
CA TRP A 63 3.53 4.35 -7.35
C TRP A 63 2.70 4.42 -8.63
N THR A 64 3.18 3.87 -9.75
CA THR A 64 2.42 3.83 -11.01
C THR A 64 1.15 3.00 -10.89
N ASP A 65 1.18 1.97 -10.05
CA ASP A 65 0.05 1.08 -9.80
C ASP A 65 -1.01 1.72 -8.90
N VAL A 66 -0.69 2.84 -8.22
CA VAL A 66 -1.71 3.63 -7.51
C VAL A 66 -2.60 4.33 -8.54
N THR A 67 -3.75 3.71 -8.81
CA THR A 67 -4.69 4.21 -9.82
C THR A 67 -5.17 5.63 -9.50
N ARG A 68 -5.52 6.36 -10.56
CA ARG A 68 -6.10 7.71 -10.44
C ARG A 68 -7.38 7.68 -9.60
N GLU A 69 -8.18 6.62 -9.73
CA GLU A 69 -9.42 6.42 -8.98
C GLU A 69 -9.16 6.28 -7.48
N THR A 70 -8.16 5.47 -7.09
CA THR A 70 -7.77 5.32 -5.68
C THR A 70 -7.36 6.65 -5.08
N ARG A 71 -6.55 7.44 -5.79
CA ARG A 71 -6.20 8.81 -5.37
C ARG A 71 -7.44 9.69 -5.23
N GLN A 72 -8.33 9.70 -6.21
CA GLN A 72 -9.57 10.49 -6.14
C GLN A 72 -10.47 10.07 -4.98
N LYS A 73 -10.63 8.77 -4.71
CA LYS A 73 -11.40 8.25 -3.57
C LYS A 73 -10.80 8.72 -2.24
N CYS A 74 -9.47 8.65 -2.09
CA CYS A 74 -8.78 9.11 -0.88
C CYS A 74 -8.91 10.63 -0.67
N PHE A 75 -8.78 11.43 -1.73
CA PHE A 75 -8.98 12.89 -1.65
C PHE A 75 -10.43 13.25 -1.31
N LYS A 76 -11.42 12.55 -1.88
CA LYS A 76 -12.84 12.72 -1.50
C LYS A 76 -13.06 12.40 -0.02
N LYS A 77 -12.51 11.28 0.46
CA LYS A 77 -12.64 10.85 1.86
C LYS A 77 -11.95 11.80 2.85
N ALA A 78 -10.87 12.45 2.43
CA ALA A 78 -10.19 13.51 3.18
C ALA A 78 -10.89 14.88 3.12
N GLY A 79 -12.06 14.98 2.47
CA GLY A 79 -12.86 16.20 2.40
C GLY A 79 -12.50 17.15 1.26
N PHE A 80 -11.60 16.77 0.35
CA PHE A 80 -11.21 17.58 -0.83
C PHE A 80 -12.15 17.41 -2.02
N ALA A 81 -13.44 17.13 -1.80
CA ALA A 81 -14.42 16.97 -2.87
C ALA A 81 -14.78 18.34 -3.47
N SER A 82 -14.63 18.49 -4.79
CA SER A 82 -15.22 19.62 -5.52
C SER A 82 -16.76 19.50 -5.48
N PRO A 83 -17.52 20.60 -5.35
CA PRO A 83 -18.99 20.55 -5.28
C PRO A 83 -19.72 19.99 -6.52
N TRP A 84 -19.01 19.63 -7.59
CA TRP A 84 -19.66 19.08 -8.78
C TRP A 84 -19.90 17.56 -8.62
N VAL A 85 -21.04 17.24 -8.03
CA VAL A 85 -21.57 15.88 -7.93
C VAL A 85 -22.10 15.46 -9.31
N SER A 86 -21.66 14.29 -9.78
CA SER A 86 -22.53 13.45 -10.60
C SER A 86 -22.78 12.15 -9.81
N PRO A 87 -24.03 11.77 -9.55
CA PRO A 87 -24.36 10.57 -8.80
C PRO A 87 -24.41 9.40 -9.78
N ALA A 88 -23.40 8.54 -9.78
CA ALA A 88 -23.52 7.24 -10.41
C ALA A 88 -22.54 6.25 -9.75
N SER A 89 -23.14 5.16 -9.24
CA SER A 89 -22.53 3.91 -8.79
C SER A 89 -21.37 4.01 -7.79
N VAL A 90 -21.76 4.00 -6.52
CA VAL A 90 -20.96 3.32 -5.49
C VAL A 90 -21.03 1.83 -5.80
N GLU A 91 -20.24 1.37 -6.76
CA GLU A 91 -19.87 -0.03 -6.85
C GLU A 91 -18.50 -0.17 -6.21
N ASP A 92 -18.47 -0.94 -5.13
CA ASP A 92 -17.29 -1.35 -4.39
C ASP A 92 -16.38 -2.22 -5.25
N VAL A 93 -15.73 -1.60 -6.24
CA VAL A 93 -14.54 -2.16 -6.87
C VAL A 93 -13.37 -1.84 -5.95
N VAL A 94 -13.37 -2.49 -4.79
CA VAL A 94 -12.17 -2.61 -3.98
C VAL A 94 -11.19 -3.44 -4.79
N ASN A 95 -9.94 -3.03 -4.72
CA ASN A 95 -8.69 -3.63 -5.17
C ASN A 95 -8.53 -5.14 -4.87
N HIS A 96 -9.50 -5.97 -5.27
CA HIS A 96 -9.59 -7.41 -5.00
C HIS A 96 -8.41 -8.12 -5.65
N ASP A 97 -8.06 -7.72 -6.88
CA ASP A 97 -6.98 -8.34 -7.65
C ASP A 97 -5.62 -8.23 -6.94
N ALA A 98 -5.17 -7.02 -6.59
CA ALA A 98 -3.85 -6.84 -5.97
C ALA A 98 -3.75 -7.39 -4.53
N ARG A 99 -4.85 -7.40 -3.78
CA ARG A 99 -4.87 -7.97 -2.42
C ARG A 99 -4.92 -9.49 -2.45
N GLU A 100 -5.68 -10.09 -3.34
CA GLU A 100 -5.69 -11.54 -3.52
C GLU A 100 -4.38 -12.05 -4.13
N ASP A 101 -3.79 -11.34 -5.09
CA ASP A 101 -2.46 -11.64 -5.62
C ASP A 101 -1.39 -11.66 -4.53
N ALA A 102 -1.41 -10.63 -3.67
CA ALA A 102 -0.44 -10.53 -2.57
C ALA A 102 -0.70 -11.59 -1.48
N ARG A 103 -1.97 -12.01 -1.27
CA ARG A 103 -2.32 -13.16 -0.42
C ARG A 103 -1.78 -14.46 -1.00
N GLN A 104 -1.88 -14.65 -2.31
CA GLN A 104 -1.39 -15.84 -3.00
C GLN A 104 0.14 -15.94 -2.92
N ALA A 105 0.85 -14.84 -3.23
CA ALA A 105 2.31 -14.79 -3.14
C ALA A 105 2.82 -15.03 -1.70
N TRP A 106 2.06 -14.62 -0.67
CA TRP A 106 2.41 -14.90 0.71
C TRP A 106 2.25 -16.37 1.09
N LYS A 107 1.17 -17.03 0.64
CA LYS A 107 0.98 -18.46 0.87
C LYS A 107 2.15 -19.26 0.28
N GLU A 108 2.59 -18.90 -0.91
CA GLU A 108 3.76 -19.51 -1.55
C GLU A 108 5.05 -19.27 -0.76
N ALA A 109 5.20 -18.08 -0.15
CA ALA A 109 6.34 -17.77 0.71
C ALA A 109 6.35 -18.57 2.03
N VAL A 110 5.17 -18.82 2.62
CA VAL A 110 5.01 -19.67 3.82
C VAL A 110 5.29 -21.13 3.48
N GLU A 111 4.77 -21.65 2.36
CA GLU A 111 5.06 -23.01 1.89
C GLU A 111 6.55 -23.21 1.58
N ALA A 112 7.23 -22.17 1.08
CA ALA A 112 8.68 -22.17 0.87
C ALA A 112 9.50 -22.05 2.16
N GLY A 113 8.86 -21.92 3.33
CA GLY A 113 9.53 -21.85 4.63
C GLY A 113 10.26 -20.53 4.92
N LEU A 114 9.90 -19.45 4.22
CA LEU A 114 10.57 -18.14 4.32
C LEU A 114 10.04 -17.26 5.43
N VAL A 115 8.80 -17.53 5.84
CA VAL A 115 8.06 -16.77 6.84
C VAL A 115 7.44 -17.77 7.80
N SER A 116 7.47 -17.47 9.10
CA SER A 116 6.87 -18.35 10.11
C SER A 116 5.34 -18.32 9.98
N ASP A 117 4.66 -19.45 10.21
CA ASP A 117 3.18 -19.49 10.29
C ASP A 117 2.63 -18.67 11.47
N ALA A 118 3.51 -18.22 12.38
CA ALA A 118 3.20 -17.28 13.45
C ALA A 118 3.13 -15.81 12.98
N ASP A 119 3.73 -15.46 11.83
CA ASP A 119 3.71 -14.11 11.28
C ASP A 119 2.43 -13.93 10.44
N ASN A 120 1.45 -13.24 11.02
CA ASN A 120 0.17 -13.03 10.35
C ASN A 120 0.37 -12.16 9.10
N LEU A 121 -0.17 -12.60 7.95
CA LEU A 121 -0.21 -11.81 6.70
C LEU A 121 -0.78 -10.40 6.93
N ILE A 122 -1.76 -10.30 7.84
CA ILE A 122 -2.35 -9.03 8.25
C ILE A 122 -1.30 -8.20 9.01
N ASP A 123 -0.49 -8.79 9.88
CA ASP A 123 0.61 -8.09 10.55
C ASP A 123 1.70 -7.65 9.56
N PHE A 124 2.00 -8.43 8.51
CA PHE A 124 2.88 -7.96 7.44
C PHE A 124 2.29 -6.82 6.60
N PHE A 125 0.98 -6.86 6.31
CA PHE A 125 0.30 -5.78 5.56
C PHE A 125 0.10 -4.52 6.41
N ASP A 126 -0.21 -4.71 7.68
CA ASP A 126 -0.64 -3.69 8.63
C ASP A 126 0.39 -3.47 9.75
N ALA A 127 1.65 -3.88 9.56
CA ALA A 127 2.77 -3.70 10.51
C ALA A 127 2.91 -2.24 11.01
N ASP A 128 2.43 -1.29 10.21
CA ASP A 128 2.47 0.14 10.48
C ASP A 128 1.21 0.68 11.17
N ILE A 129 0.17 -0.14 11.40
CA ILE A 129 -1.07 0.25 12.09
C ILE A 129 -0.86 0.27 13.62
N ALA A 130 0.18 -0.37 14.14
CA ALA A 130 0.46 -0.49 15.58
C ALA A 130 0.81 0.83 16.31
N VAL A 131 0.74 1.99 15.67
CA VAL A 131 1.06 3.29 16.29
C VAL A 131 -0.17 4.01 16.90
N TRP A 132 -1.38 3.44 16.80
CA TRP A 132 -2.62 4.16 17.13
C TRP A 132 -3.27 3.83 18.49
N VAL A 133 -2.52 3.34 19.49
CA VAL A 133 -3.02 3.21 20.88
C VAL A 133 -2.11 3.96 21.84
N THR A 134 -2.25 5.28 21.88
CA THR A 134 -2.04 6.14 23.06
C THR A 134 -2.88 7.39 22.92
#